data_AF-A0A7Y5LCZ7-F1
#
_entry.id   AF-A0A7Y5LCZ7-F1
#
_cell.length_a   1.000
_cell.length_b   1.000
_cell.length_c   1.000
_cell.angle_alpha   90.00
_cell.angle_beta   90.00
_cell.angle_gamma   90.00
#
_symmetry.space_group_name_H-M   'P 1'
#
loop_
_entity.id
_entity.type
_entity.pdbx_description
1 polymer ?
#
loop_
_entity_poly.entity_id
_entity_poly.type
_entity_poly.pdbx_seq_one_letter_code
_entity_poly.pdbx_strand_id
1 'polypeptide(L)'
;MLSENEIREAFEEIIQGKIVKRFRHSLVCDERDCTAMFVEILGGNGFIKKTVSQSHVDVGFRCPAFLIDNQEAVFGWIKWMNYNHPRYLKFFASEERKPSGTPLLIIKPEDQRYLYINERLAEEHDCDSPPLFE
;
A
#
# COMPACT_ATOMS: atom_id res chain seq x y z
N MET A 1 11.86 -1.82 -26.28
CA MET A 1 10.53 -1.31 -25.94
C MET A 1 9.73 -2.49 -25.47
N LEU A 2 9.25 -2.45 -24.23
CA LEU A 2 8.41 -3.52 -23.70
C LEU A 2 7.05 -3.50 -24.40
N SER A 3 6.53 -4.68 -24.72
CA SER A 3 5.16 -4.83 -25.17
C SER A 3 4.19 -4.57 -24.03
N GLU A 4 2.95 -4.25 -24.37
CA GLU A 4 1.90 -4.02 -23.38
C GLU A 4 1.67 -5.24 -22.47
N ASN A 5 1.74 -6.45 -23.03
CA ASN A 5 1.57 -7.69 -22.29
C ASN A 5 2.69 -7.89 -21.27
N GLU A 6 3.95 -7.63 -21.64
CA GLU A 6 5.09 -7.74 -20.71
C GLU A 6 4.94 -6.75 -19.54
N ILE A 7 4.46 -5.53 -19.79
CA ILE A 7 4.22 -4.53 -18.73
C ILE A 7 3.09 -5.00 -17.81
N ARG A 8 2.00 -5.53 -18.37
CA ARG A 8 0.87 -6.07 -17.59
C ARG A 8 1.29 -7.22 -16.69
N GLU A 9 2.04 -8.18 -17.24
CA GLU A 9 2.58 -9.32 -16.48
C GLU A 9 3.46 -8.84 -15.32
N ALA A 10 4.37 -7.90 -15.57
CA ALA A 10 5.21 -7.31 -14.53
C ALA A 10 4.40 -6.61 -13.43
N PHE A 11 3.35 -5.88 -13.79
CA PHE A 11 2.45 -5.23 -12.83
C PHE A 11 1.66 -6.23 -12.00
N GLU A 12 1.17 -7.33 -12.60
CA GLU A 12 0.53 -8.41 -11.86
C GLU A 12 1.48 -9.05 -10.85
N GLU A 13 2.73 -9.30 -11.23
CA GLU A 13 3.74 -9.85 -10.35
C GLU A 13 4.08 -8.92 -9.18
N ILE A 14 4.15 -7.61 -9.42
CA ILE A 14 4.31 -6.58 -8.38
C ILE A 14 3.13 -6.60 -7.43
N ILE A 15 1.90 -6.59 -7.94
CA ILE A 15 0.68 -6.54 -7.12
C ILE A 15 0.56 -7.80 -6.26
N GLN A 16 0.86 -8.97 -6.83
CA GLN A 16 0.81 -10.27 -6.14
C GLN A 16 2.02 -10.50 -5.21
N GLY A 17 3.10 -9.72 -5.35
CA GLY A 17 4.31 -9.84 -4.54
C GLY A 17 5.08 -11.15 -4.73
N LYS A 18 4.99 -11.75 -5.92
CA LYS A 18 5.57 -13.08 -6.22
C LYS A 18 7.07 -13.05 -6.52
N ILE A 19 7.53 -12.04 -7.26
CA ILE A 19 8.89 -12.00 -7.82
C ILE A 19 9.66 -10.76 -7.38
N VAL A 20 8.96 -9.63 -7.25
CA VAL A 20 9.56 -8.35 -6.89
C VAL A 20 9.11 -7.96 -5.49
N LYS A 21 10.05 -7.43 -4.70
CA LYS A 21 9.71 -6.86 -3.40
C LYS A 21 8.77 -5.68 -3.59
N ARG A 22 7.67 -5.66 -2.83
CA ARG A 22 6.65 -4.62 -2.91
C ARG A 22 7.10 -3.41 -2.10
N PHE A 23 7.58 -2.40 -2.80
CA PHE A 23 8.00 -1.12 -2.21
C PHE A 23 7.38 0.01 -3.04
N ARG A 24 8.16 1.04 -3.36
CA ARG A 24 7.87 2.02 -4.40
C ARG A 24 8.31 1.51 -5.77
N HIS A 25 7.43 1.67 -6.76
CA HIS A 25 7.69 1.36 -8.16
C HIS A 25 7.30 2.55 -9.03
N SER A 26 8.17 2.90 -9.99
CA SER A 26 7.81 3.85 -11.05
C SER A 26 6.77 3.21 -11.97
N LEU A 27 5.76 3.98 -12.36
CA LEU A 27 4.74 3.61 -13.33
C LEU A 27 5.05 4.17 -14.72
N VAL A 28 6.27 4.69 -14.92
CA VAL A 28 6.76 5.12 -16.22
C VAL A 28 7.60 4.02 -16.84
N CYS A 29 7.19 3.53 -18.01
CA CYS A 29 7.89 2.49 -18.77
C CYS A 29 8.21 3.03 -20.17
N ASP A 30 9.48 3.06 -20.57
CA ASP A 30 9.90 3.59 -21.88
C ASP A 30 9.29 4.99 -22.18
N GLU A 31 9.40 5.91 -21.21
CA GLU A 31 8.84 7.28 -21.25
C GLU A 31 7.30 7.38 -21.32
N ARG A 32 6.59 6.25 -21.22
CA ARG A 32 5.13 6.18 -21.20
C ARG A 32 4.61 6.10 -19.78
N ASP A 33 3.63 6.95 -19.45
CA ASP A 33 2.85 6.81 -18.23
C ASP A 33 1.91 5.59 -18.32
N CYS A 34 2.15 4.60 -17.47
CA CYS A 34 1.37 3.37 -17.37
C CYS A 34 0.47 3.33 -16.11
N THR A 35 0.24 4.48 -15.47
CA THR A 35 -0.56 4.59 -14.23
C THR A 35 -1.97 4.01 -14.39
N ALA A 36 -2.66 4.35 -15.49
CA ALA A 36 -4.02 3.87 -15.73
C ALA A 36 -4.09 2.33 -15.84
N MET A 37 -3.11 1.73 -16.51
CA MET A 37 -2.98 0.28 -16.64
C MET A 37 -2.74 -0.37 -15.28
N PHE A 38 -1.85 0.19 -14.45
CA PHE A 38 -1.61 -0.31 -13.09
C PHE A 38 -2.88 -0.29 -12.23
N VAL A 39 -3.65 0.81 -12.30
CA VAL A 39 -4.93 0.96 -11.58
C VAL A 39 -5.97 -0.05 -12.06
N GLU A 40 -6.04 -0.33 -13.35
CA GLU A 40 -6.94 -1.34 -13.91
C GLU A 40 -6.61 -2.74 -13.36
N ILE A 41 -5.32 -3.10 -13.38
CA ILE A 41 -4.86 -4.41 -12.88
C ILE A 41 -5.07 -4.53 -11.37
N LEU A 42 -4.86 -3.46 -10.60
CA LEU A 42 -5.21 -3.40 -9.18
C LEU A 42 -6.69 -3.74 -8.96
N GLY A 43 -7.58 -3.12 -9.74
CA GLY A 43 -9.01 -3.41 -9.71
C GLY A 43 -9.32 -4.88 -10.03
N GLY A 44 -8.68 -5.43 -11.07
CA GLY A 44 -8.79 -6.86 -11.42
C GLY A 44 -8.30 -7.81 -10.32
N ASN A 45 -7.35 -7.37 -9.49
CA ASN A 45 -6.83 -8.11 -8.34
C ASN A 45 -7.58 -7.81 -7.03
N GLY A 46 -8.73 -7.12 -7.09
CA GLY A 46 -9.60 -6.89 -5.93
C GLY A 46 -9.20 -5.72 -5.04
N PHE A 47 -8.29 -4.86 -5.48
CA PHE A 47 -7.99 -3.61 -4.76
C PHE A 47 -9.04 -2.55 -5.08
N ILE A 48 -9.59 -1.92 -4.04
CA ILE A 48 -10.67 -0.94 -4.13
C ILE A 48 -10.15 0.41 -3.64
N LYS A 49 -10.48 1.48 -4.38
CA LYS A 49 -10.10 2.85 -4.02
C LYS A 49 -10.87 3.33 -2.78
N LYS A 50 -10.17 3.58 -1.68
CA LYS A 50 -10.70 4.00 -0.37
C LYS A 50 -9.70 4.87 0.37
N THR A 51 -10.16 5.71 1.30
CA THR A 51 -9.26 6.35 2.28
C THR A 51 -8.92 5.38 3.41
N VAL A 52 -7.95 5.75 4.25
CA VAL A 52 -7.65 5.01 5.50
C VAL A 52 -8.91 4.93 6.38
N SER A 53 -9.65 6.02 6.54
CA SER A 53 -10.85 6.04 7.39
C SER A 53 -11.95 5.09 6.88
N GLN A 54 -12.13 4.99 5.56
CA GLN A 54 -13.13 4.13 4.90
C GLN A 54 -12.77 2.64 4.85
N SER A 55 -11.51 2.28 5.13
CA SER A 55 -11.08 0.87 5.14
C SER A 55 -11.68 0.09 6.32
N HIS A 56 -11.96 -1.19 6.14
CA HIS A 56 -12.38 -2.10 7.20
C HIS A 56 -11.23 -3.08 7.46
N VAL A 57 -10.49 -2.82 8.54
CA VAL A 57 -9.40 -3.66 9.03
C VAL A 57 -9.58 -3.74 10.53
N ASP A 58 -9.57 -4.94 11.08
CA ASP A 58 -9.70 -5.15 12.52
C ASP A 58 -8.36 -4.96 13.23
N VAL A 59 -8.40 -4.65 14.53
CA VAL A 59 -7.20 -4.62 15.37
C VAL A 59 -6.57 -6.02 15.40
N GLY A 60 -5.23 -6.10 15.33
CA GLY A 60 -4.52 -7.37 15.18
C GLY A 60 -4.41 -7.86 13.74
N PHE A 61 -4.92 -7.10 12.76
CA PHE A 61 -4.80 -7.40 11.33
C PHE A 61 -4.20 -6.23 10.56
N ARG A 62 -3.65 -6.56 9.39
CA ARG A 62 -3.25 -5.60 8.37
C ARG A 62 -3.72 -6.05 7.00
N CYS A 63 -3.98 -5.12 6.09
CA CYS A 63 -4.28 -5.46 4.70
C CYS A 63 -3.40 -4.67 3.73
N PRO A 64 -3.06 -5.25 2.56
CA PRO A 64 -2.19 -4.61 1.60
C PRO A 64 -2.88 -3.43 0.93
N ALA A 65 -2.10 -2.38 0.68
CA ALA A 65 -2.57 -1.19 -0.01
C ALA A 65 -1.47 -0.56 -0.89
N PHE A 66 -1.90 0.15 -1.92
CA PHE A 66 -1.04 0.98 -2.77
C PHE A 66 -1.53 2.43 -2.73
N LEU A 67 -0.60 3.36 -2.46
CA LEU A 67 -0.78 4.75 -2.83
C LEU A 67 -0.29 4.94 -4.26
N ILE A 68 -1.13 5.53 -5.11
CA ILE A 68 -0.71 5.98 -6.44
C ILE A 68 -0.58 7.49 -6.40
N ASP A 69 0.63 8.01 -6.59
CA ASP A 69 0.92 9.44 -6.59
C ASP A 69 2.09 9.74 -7.52
N ASN A 70 2.00 10.83 -8.30
CA ASN A 70 3.06 11.28 -9.21
C ASN A 70 3.68 10.18 -10.10
N GLN A 71 2.86 9.33 -10.71
CA GLN A 71 3.31 8.19 -11.55
C GLN A 71 4.16 7.17 -10.78
N GLU A 72 3.99 7.08 -9.47
CA GLU A 72 4.59 6.05 -8.63
C GLU A 72 3.50 5.25 -7.90
N ALA A 73 3.75 3.95 -7.72
CA ALA A 73 2.98 3.09 -6.84
C ALA A 73 3.79 2.79 -5.58
N VAL A 74 3.31 3.24 -4.42
CA VAL A 74 3.93 2.98 -3.12
C VAL A 74 3.14 1.92 -2.38
N PHE A 75 3.73 0.74 -2.21
CA PHE A 75 3.16 -0.34 -1.42
C PHE A 75 3.28 -0.08 0.08
N GLY A 76 2.26 -0.50 0.82
CA GLY A 76 2.27 -0.55 2.27
C GLY A 76 1.08 -1.30 2.82
N TRP A 77 0.81 -1.07 4.09
CA TRP A 77 -0.22 -1.77 4.85
C TRP A 77 -1.14 -0.78 5.53
N ILE A 78 -2.45 -1.03 5.44
CA ILE A 78 -3.41 -0.49 6.40
C ILE A 78 -3.35 -1.36 7.64
N LYS A 79 -3.13 -0.76 8.80
CA LYS A 79 -3.02 -1.48 10.07
C LYS A 79 -3.33 -0.60 11.26
N TRP A 80 -3.50 -1.25 12.41
CA TRP A 80 -3.59 -0.60 13.71
C TRP A 80 -2.27 -0.65 14.45
N MET A 81 -1.99 0.38 15.26
CA MET A 81 -0.86 0.39 16.20
C MET A 81 -1.30 1.06 17.49
N ASN A 82 -0.77 0.58 18.59
CA ASN A 82 -0.94 1.19 19.89
C ASN A 82 -0.23 2.57 19.90
N TYR A 83 -1.02 3.64 19.97
CA TYR A 83 -0.50 5.01 19.95
C TYR A 83 -0.25 5.54 21.37
N ASN A 84 -1.18 5.26 22.28
CA ASN A 84 -1.10 5.61 23.70
C ASN A 84 -2.12 4.72 24.44
N HIS A 85 -1.66 3.60 24.99
CA HIS A 85 -2.52 2.55 25.54
C HIS A 85 -3.68 3.11 26.38
N PRO A 86 -4.95 2.71 26.14
CA PRO A 86 -5.42 1.68 25.20
C PRO A 86 -5.87 2.23 23.83
N ARG A 87 -5.35 3.39 23.39
CA ARG A 87 -5.76 4.00 22.12
C ARG A 87 -4.98 3.42 20.95
N TYR A 88 -5.68 2.65 20.13
CA TYR A 88 -5.20 2.22 18.83
C TYR A 88 -5.53 3.26 17.76
N LEU A 89 -4.61 3.47 16.82
CA LEU A 89 -4.83 4.30 15.64
C LEU A 89 -4.65 3.45 14.39
N LYS A 90 -5.63 3.53 13.47
CA LYS A 90 -5.53 2.94 12.14
C LYS A 90 -4.77 3.89 11.21
N PHE A 91 -3.85 3.39 10.41
CA PHE A 91 -3.10 4.20 9.43
C PHE A 91 -2.62 3.32 8.29
N PHE A 92 -2.24 3.97 7.19
CA PHE A 92 -1.36 3.37 6.20
C PHE A 92 0.10 3.60 6.59
N ALA A 93 0.94 2.59 6.45
CA ALA A 93 2.39 2.73 6.49
C ALA A 93 3.03 2.03 5.30
N SER A 94 3.92 2.73 4.59
CA SER A 94 4.70 2.16 3.50
C SER A 94 5.62 1.04 3.97
N GLU A 95 5.84 0.06 3.11
CA GLU A 95 6.86 -0.97 3.35
C GLU A 95 8.28 -0.40 3.17
N GLU A 96 8.42 0.60 2.29
CA GLU A 96 9.65 1.40 2.18
C GLU A 96 9.90 2.15 3.50
N ARG A 97 11.15 2.10 3.98
CA ARG A 97 11.57 2.65 5.28
C ARG A 97 12.69 3.66 5.13
N LYS A 98 12.74 4.62 6.05
CA LYS A 98 13.87 5.52 6.25
C LYS A 98 15.06 4.75 6.83
N PRO A 99 16.28 5.32 6.82
CA PRO A 99 17.45 4.73 7.49
C PRO A 99 17.23 4.45 8.99
N SER A 100 16.33 5.20 9.65
CA SER A 100 15.94 4.96 11.04
C SER A 100 15.06 3.71 11.25
N GLY A 101 14.64 3.04 10.18
CA GLY A 101 13.72 1.90 10.23
C GLY A 101 12.25 2.29 10.31
N THR A 102 11.91 3.57 10.43
CA THR A 102 10.53 4.06 10.37
C THR A 102 9.96 4.00 8.95
N PRO A 103 8.66 3.79 8.75
CA PRO A 103 8.05 3.86 7.42
C PRO A 103 8.34 5.21 6.76
N LEU A 104 8.67 5.18 5.46
CA LEU A 104 8.93 6.40 4.71
C LEU A 104 7.68 7.28 4.62
N LEU A 105 6.52 6.66 4.42
CA LEU A 105 5.23 7.32 4.34
C LEU A 105 4.24 6.74 5.35
N ILE A 106 3.53 7.64 6.04
CA ILE A 106 2.41 7.33 6.91
C ILE A 106 1.22 8.21 6.52
N ILE A 107 0.04 7.59 6.41
CA ILE A 107 -1.23 8.30 6.15
C ILE A 107 -2.17 7.98 7.31
N LYS A 108 -2.56 9.01 8.05
CA LYS A 108 -3.49 8.90 9.18
C LYS A 108 -4.95 8.97 8.71
N PRO A 109 -5.95 8.59 9.52
CA PRO A 109 -7.36 8.59 9.11
C PRO A 109 -7.91 9.97 8.74
N GLU A 110 -7.33 11.04 9.28
CA GLU A 110 -7.75 12.42 9.00
C GLU A 110 -7.34 12.86 7.59
N ASP A 111 -6.28 12.25 7.05
CA ASP A 111 -5.81 12.49 5.69
C ASP A 111 -6.74 11.80 4.68
N GLN A 112 -7.27 12.59 3.75
CA GLN A 112 -8.26 12.14 2.76
C GLN A 112 -7.63 11.60 1.47
N ARG A 113 -6.32 11.31 1.45
CA ARG A 113 -5.69 10.64 0.32
C ARG A 113 -6.29 9.26 0.08
N TYR A 114 -6.52 8.96 -1.19
CA TYR A 114 -7.03 7.66 -1.62
C TYR A 114 -5.91 6.65 -1.78
N LEU A 115 -6.20 5.43 -1.34
CA LEU A 115 -5.39 4.24 -1.49
C LEU A 115 -6.19 3.20 -2.25
N TYR A 116 -5.51 2.29 -2.94
CA TYR A 116 -6.10 1.07 -3.47
C TYR A 116 -5.85 -0.03 -2.46
N ILE A 117 -6.91 -0.53 -1.82
CA ILE A 117 -6.83 -1.40 -0.64
C ILE A 117 -7.49 -2.73 -0.95
N ASN A 118 -6.86 -3.85 -0.59
CA ASN A 118 -7.46 -5.17 -0.70
C ASN A 118 -7.67 -5.79 0.69
N GLU A 119 -8.85 -5.54 1.26
CA GLU A 119 -9.25 -6.04 2.58
C GLU A 119 -9.43 -7.57 2.62
N ARG A 120 -9.62 -8.22 1.47
CA ARG A 120 -9.76 -9.70 1.39
C ARG A 120 -8.44 -10.43 1.61
N LEU A 121 -7.33 -9.71 1.50
CA LEU A 121 -5.98 -10.20 1.78
C LEU A 121 -5.50 -9.73 3.15
N ALA A 122 -6.42 -9.49 4.09
CA ALA A 122 -6.06 -9.19 5.47
C ALA A 122 -5.32 -10.38 6.09
N GLU A 123 -4.25 -10.08 6.82
CA GLU A 123 -3.43 -11.06 7.53
C GLU A 123 -3.16 -10.59 8.96
N GLU A 124 -2.86 -11.53 9.84
CA GLU A 124 -2.52 -11.24 11.24
C GLU A 124 -1.31 -10.32 11.34
N HIS A 125 -1.37 -9.38 12.29
CA HIS A 125 -0.33 -8.40 12.55
C HIS A 125 -0.29 -8.03 14.04
N ASP A 126 0.90 -8.07 14.62
CA ASP A 126 1.12 -7.55 15.96
C ASP A 126 0.96 -6.01 16.00
N CYS A 127 -0.09 -5.56 16.69
CA CYS A 127 -0.42 -4.14 16.86
C CYS A 127 0.11 -3.54 18.17
N ASP A 128 0.74 -4.33 19.04
CA ASP A 128 1.23 -3.90 20.36
C ASP A 128 2.69 -3.44 20.33
N SER A 129 3.35 -3.56 19.18
CA SER A 129 4.64 -2.92 18.94
C SER A 129 4.56 -1.39 19.19
N PRO A 130 5.56 -0.80 19.89
CA PRO A 130 5.55 0.63 20.20
C PRO A 130 5.50 1.47 18.92
N PRO A 131 4.90 2.67 18.99
CA PRO A 131 4.69 3.50 17.81
C PRO A 131 6.02 3.86 17.16
N LEU A 132 6.13 3.65 15.84
CA LEU A 132 7.31 3.99 15.04
C LEU A 132 7.36 5.49 14.67
N PHE A 133 6.70 6.35 15.43
CA PHE A 133 6.63 7.79 15.19
C PHE A 133 7.32 8.51 16.36
N GLU A 134 8.27 9.38 16.03
CA GLU A 134 8.79 10.38 16.97
C GLU A 134 7.81 11.54 17.14
#